data_AF-A0A4T0UU89-F1
#
_entry.id   AF-A0A4T0UU89-F1
#
_cell.length_a   1.000
_cell.length_b   1.000
_cell.length_c   1.000
_cell.angle_alpha   90.00
_cell.angle_beta   90.00
_cell.angle_gamma   90.00
#
_symmetry.space_group_name_H-M   'P 1'
#
loop_
_entity.id
_entity.type
_entity.pdbx_description
1 polymer ?
#
loop_
_entity_poly.entity_id
_entity_poly.type
_entity_poly.pdbx_seq_one_letter_code
_entity_poly.pdbx_strand_id
1 'polypeptide(L)'
;MSIDLAAFEPAVHRFADAWATCGAVWTVKPIDPNHGKALTLAEFDSDSWLASVILWETGELDLDAGRKVDGWLVAKHFDLKTPDELDGVLDELLSLLRDGAVPSQAFTSWI
;
A
#
# COMPACT_ATOMS: atom_id res chain seq x y z
N MET A 1 -2.94 16.34 13.01
CA MET A 1 -1.81 15.53 13.48
C MET A 1 -1.12 15.04 12.23
N SER A 2 0.18 15.28 12.05
CA SER A 2 0.92 14.84 10.87
C SER A 2 1.32 13.38 11.06
N ILE A 3 1.19 12.54 10.03
CA ILE A 3 1.87 11.24 10.04
C ILE A 3 3.33 11.48 9.69
N ASP A 4 4.22 10.85 10.45
CA ASP A 4 5.64 10.89 10.20
C ASP A 4 5.97 9.97 9.02
N LEU A 5 6.33 10.57 7.88
CA LEU A 5 6.73 9.83 6.69
C LEU A 5 7.96 8.95 6.96
N ALA A 6 8.82 9.32 7.90
CA ALA A 6 10.00 8.51 8.26
C ALA A 6 9.62 7.18 8.93
N ALA A 7 8.41 7.05 9.46
CA ALA A 7 7.91 5.81 10.05
C ALA A 7 7.40 4.81 9.00
N PHE A 8 7.19 5.23 7.76
CA PHE A 8 6.58 4.40 6.72
C PHE A 8 7.47 3.25 6.26
N GLU A 9 8.73 3.54 5.90
CA GLU A 9 9.69 2.51 5.48
C GLU A 9 9.93 1.44 6.58
N PRO A 10 10.17 1.82 7.86
CA PRO A 10 10.20 0.85 8.96
C PRO A 10 8.92 0.02 9.08
N ALA A 11 7.75 0.61 8.88
CA ALA A 11 6.48 -0.13 8.92
C ALA A 11 6.40 -1.18 7.81
N VAL A 12 6.72 -0.82 6.56
CA VAL A 12 6.75 -1.77 5.44
C VAL A 12 7.73 -2.91 5.71
N HIS A 13 8.91 -2.61 6.26
CA HIS A 13 9.92 -3.63 6.56
C HIS A 13 9.56 -4.56 7.73
N ARG A 14 8.70 -4.15 8.67
CA ARG A 14 8.20 -5.06 9.72
C ARG A 14 7.42 -6.25 9.16
N PHE A 15 6.84 -6.10 7.98
CA PHE A 15 6.10 -7.15 7.28
C PHE A 15 6.95 -7.93 6.26
N ALA A 16 8.28 -7.75 6.24
CA ALA A 16 9.18 -8.35 5.24
C ALA A 16 8.99 -9.86 5.03
N ASP A 17 8.93 -10.64 6.11
CA ASP A 17 8.74 -12.10 6.03
C ASP A 17 7.38 -12.47 5.43
N ALA A 18 6.36 -11.65 5.68
CA ALA A 18 5.01 -11.87 5.19
C ALA A 18 4.91 -11.53 3.69
N TRP A 19 5.56 -10.45 3.24
CA TRP A 19 5.71 -10.13 1.81
C TRP A 19 6.43 -11.25 1.06
N ALA A 20 7.55 -11.74 1.62
CA ALA A 20 8.33 -12.82 1.04
C ALA A 20 7.52 -14.13 0.93
N THR A 21 6.66 -14.42 1.91
CA THR A 21 5.75 -15.59 1.87
C THR A 21 4.72 -15.48 0.74
N CYS A 22 4.33 -14.26 0.37
CA CYS A 22 3.46 -14.01 -0.79
C CYS A 22 4.21 -13.99 -2.12
N GLY A 23 5.52 -14.25 -2.12
CA GLY A 23 6.38 -14.11 -3.30
C GLY A 23 6.51 -12.68 -3.79
N ALA A 24 6.22 -11.69 -2.95
CA ALA A 24 6.30 -10.29 -3.31
C ALA A 24 7.74 -9.76 -3.18
N VAL A 25 8.20 -9.05 -4.20
CA VAL A 25 9.34 -8.13 -4.12
C VAL A 25 8.78 -6.74 -3.87
N TRP A 26 9.44 -5.96 -3.02
CA TRP A 26 9.00 -4.60 -2.71
C TRP A 26 10.14 -3.61 -2.77
N THR A 27 9.80 -2.36 -3.05
CA THR A 27 10.71 -1.21 -2.93
C THR A 27 10.01 -0.09 -2.20
N VAL A 28 10.74 0.60 -1.34
CA VAL A 28 10.28 1.84 -0.70
C VAL A 28 11.15 2.96 -1.21
N LYS A 29 10.53 4.06 -1.68
CA LYS A 29 11.25 5.22 -2.17
C LYS A 29 10.53 6.50 -1.75
N PRO A 30 11.26 7.54 -1.31
CA PRO A 30 10.70 8.87 -1.30
C PRO A 30 10.39 9.25 -2.76
N ILE A 31 9.24 9.88 -2.99
CA ILE A 31 8.98 10.53 -4.28
C ILE A 31 9.19 12.02 -4.09
N ASP A 32 9.82 12.65 -5.09
CA ASP A 32 9.87 14.09 -5.17
C ASP A 32 8.46 14.69 -4.97
N PRO A 33 8.33 15.83 -4.25
CA PRO A 33 7.03 16.35 -3.86
C PRO A 33 6.07 16.48 -5.06
N ASN A 34 4.99 15.70 -5.07
CA ASN A 34 3.96 15.86 -6.08
C ASN A 34 3.07 17.05 -5.67
N HIS A 35 2.90 18.01 -6.58
CA HIS A 35 2.22 19.29 -6.29
C HIS A 35 2.76 20.03 -5.04
N GLY A 36 4.02 19.81 -4.68
CA GLY A 36 4.67 20.43 -3.51
C GLY A 36 4.40 19.73 -2.16
N LYS A 37 3.72 18.59 -2.14
CA LYS A 37 3.52 17.78 -0.93
C LYS A 37 4.51 16.62 -0.87
N ALA A 38 5.17 16.44 0.27
CA ALA A 38 6.03 15.29 0.49
C ALA A 38 5.20 14.00 0.58
N LEU A 39 5.71 12.93 -0.02
CA LEU A 39 5.08 11.61 0.01
C LEU A 39 6.15 10.51 0.01
N THR A 40 5.80 9.35 0.54
CA THR A 40 6.60 8.12 0.41
C THR A 40 5.75 7.03 -0.24
N LEU A 41 6.35 6.26 -1.13
CA LEU A 41 5.70 5.18 -1.86
C LEU A 41 6.37 3.85 -1.54
N ALA A 42 5.55 2.83 -1.35
CA ALA A 42 5.98 1.44 -1.41
C ALA A 42 5.30 0.75 -2.60
N GLU A 43 6.10 0.15 -3.47
CA GLU A 43 5.63 -0.66 -4.60
C GLU A 43 5.86 -2.13 -4.28
N PHE A 44 4.88 -2.97 -4.60
CA PHE A 44 4.88 -4.41 -4.35
C PHE A 44 4.58 -5.15 -5.65
N ASP A 45 5.41 -6.13 -5.98
CA ASP A 45 5.29 -6.94 -7.18
C ASP A 45 5.32 -8.43 -6.79
N SER A 46 4.20 -9.12 -7.00
CA SER A 46 4.06 -10.57 -6.81
C SER A 46 3.63 -11.24 -8.11
N ASP A 47 3.59 -12.57 -8.17
CA ASP A 47 3.16 -13.30 -9.36
C ASP A 47 1.75 -12.92 -9.85
N SER A 48 0.84 -12.59 -8.93
CA SER A 48 -0.57 -12.32 -9.25
C SER A 48 -0.96 -10.85 -9.24
N TRP A 49 -0.20 -10.00 -8.55
CA TRP A 49 -0.57 -8.61 -8.29
C TRP A 49 0.60 -7.65 -8.47
N LEU A 50 0.30 -6.46 -8.98
CA LEU A 50 1.12 -5.26 -8.84
C LEU A 50 0.37 -4.30 -7.92
N ALA A 51 0.99 -3.82 -6.86
CA ALA A 51 0.35 -2.93 -5.89
C ALA A 51 1.26 -1.79 -5.46
N SER A 52 0.65 -0.72 -4.97
CA SER A 52 1.33 0.44 -4.41
C SER A 52 0.57 0.98 -3.21
N VAL A 53 1.34 1.48 -2.24
CA VAL A 53 0.84 2.23 -1.09
C VAL A 53 1.56 3.57 -1.05
N ILE A 54 0.80 4.66 -1.17
CA ILE A 54 1.30 6.03 -1.20
C ILE A 54 0.86 6.72 0.09
N LEU A 55 1.82 7.14 0.92
CA LEU A 55 1.55 7.91 2.13
C LEU A 55 1.90 9.38 1.91
N TRP A 56 0.94 10.26 2.18
CA TRP A 56 1.08 11.71 2.09
C TRP A 56 1.39 12.31 3.46
N GLU A 57 2.14 13.43 3.49
CA GLU A 57 2.42 14.17 4.74
C GLU A 57 1.15 14.63 5.49
N THR A 58 0.03 14.74 4.78
CA THR A 58 -1.29 15.06 5.32
C THR A 58 -1.87 13.95 6.21
N GLY A 59 -1.30 12.74 6.17
CA GLY A 59 -1.85 11.54 6.78
C GLY A 59 -2.84 10.78 5.88
N GLU A 60 -3.06 11.27 4.66
CA GLU A 60 -3.79 10.53 3.62
C GLU A 60 -2.92 9.36 3.13
N LEU A 61 -3.55 8.24 2.84
CA LEU A 61 -2.90 7.09 2.22
C LEU A 61 -3.77 6.53 1.09
N ASP A 62 -3.15 6.24 -0.04
CA ASP A 62 -3.78 5.55 -1.15
C ASP A 62 -3.18 4.15 -1.32
N LEU A 63 -4.04 3.13 -1.38
CA LEU A 63 -3.71 1.76 -1.78
C LEU A 63 -4.28 1.54 -3.18
N ASP A 64 -3.43 1.16 -4.12
CA ASP A 64 -3.81 0.75 -5.46
C ASP A 64 -3.23 -0.63 -5.77
N ALA A 65 -4.03 -1.53 -6.35
CA ALA A 65 -3.59 -2.86 -6.73
C ALA A 65 -4.26 -3.30 -8.04
N GLY A 66 -3.48 -3.90 -8.92
CA GLY A 66 -3.92 -4.48 -10.19
C GLY A 66 -3.58 -5.96 -10.26
N ARG A 67 -4.59 -6.79 -10.53
CA ARG A 67 -4.43 -8.22 -10.76
C ARG A 67 -3.88 -8.45 -12.16
N LYS A 68 -2.73 -9.12 -12.26
CA LYS A 68 -1.97 -9.24 -13.52
C LYS A 68 -2.66 -10.08 -14.58
N VAL A 69 -3.45 -11.08 -14.18
CA VAL A 69 -4.05 -12.03 -15.13
C VAL A 69 -5.14 -11.40 -16.00
N ASP A 70 -5.86 -10.42 -15.47
CA ASP A 70 -7.08 -9.90 -16.10
C ASP A 70 -7.31 -8.40 -15.92
N GLY A 71 -6.35 -7.68 -15.33
CA GLY A 71 -6.43 -6.24 -15.16
C GLY A 71 -7.48 -5.77 -14.15
N TRP A 72 -7.95 -6.66 -13.26
CA TRP A 72 -8.88 -6.27 -12.20
C TRP A 72 -8.19 -5.33 -11.21
N LEU A 73 -8.77 -4.16 -10.99
CA LEU A 73 -8.25 -3.10 -10.14
C LEU A 73 -8.98 -3.08 -8.79
N VAL A 74 -8.22 -2.84 -7.74
CA VAL A 74 -8.66 -2.60 -6.37
C VAL A 74 -7.97 -1.33 -5.88
N ALA A 75 -8.75 -0.33 -5.45
CA ALA A 75 -8.23 0.92 -4.94
C ALA A 75 -8.95 1.32 -3.65
N LYS A 76 -8.23 1.88 -2.67
CA LYS A 76 -8.83 2.37 -1.43
C LYS A 76 -8.04 3.54 -0.87
N HIS A 77 -8.76 4.61 -0.56
CA HIS A 77 -8.24 5.79 0.12
C HIS A 77 -8.46 5.65 1.63
N PHE A 78 -7.48 6.09 2.41
CA PHE A 78 -7.49 6.08 3.88
C PHE A 78 -7.13 7.46 4.42
N ASP A 79 -7.90 7.87 5.42
CA ASP A 79 -7.68 9.09 6.19
C ASP A 79 -7.03 8.74 7.54
N LEU A 80 -5.73 8.43 7.54
CA LEU A 80 -5.06 7.92 8.74
C LEU A 80 -4.99 9.00 9.85
N LYS A 81 -5.35 8.59 11.06
CA LYS A 81 -5.35 9.33 12.32
C LYS A 81 -4.27 8.83 13.26
N THR A 82 -3.82 7.59 13.14
CA THR A 82 -2.78 7.01 14.00
C THR A 82 -1.77 6.16 13.21
N PRO A 83 -0.55 5.96 13.74
CA PRO A 83 0.40 5.01 13.15
C PRO A 83 -0.11 3.56 13.12
N ASP A 84 -0.94 3.15 14.08
CA ASP A 84 -1.49 1.78 14.12
C ASP A 84 -2.43 1.49 12.94
N GLU A 85 -3.07 2.53 12.39
CA GLU A 85 -3.90 2.38 11.20
C GLU A 85 -3.07 2.06 9.95
N LEU A 86 -1.81 2.50 9.88
CA LEU A 86 -0.89 2.09 8.80
C LEU A 86 -0.65 0.58 8.81
N ASP A 87 -0.53 -0.04 9.98
CA ASP A 87 -0.37 -1.49 10.09
C ASP A 87 -1.62 -2.23 9.59
N GLY A 88 -2.80 -1.67 9.87
CA GLY A 88 -4.06 -2.18 9.34
C GLY A 88 -4.11 -2.14 7.81
N VAL A 89 -3.65 -1.04 7.20
CA VAL A 89 -3.55 -0.94 5.73
C VAL A 89 -2.60 -1.99 5.16
N LEU A 90 -1.43 -2.17 5.78
CA LEU A 90 -0.45 -3.16 5.32
C LEU A 90 -0.99 -4.59 5.45
N ASP A 91 -1.74 -4.90 6.51
CA ASP A 91 -2.40 -6.19 6.69
C ASP A 91 -3.54 -6.43 5.66
N GLU A 92 -4.30 -5.39 5.32
CA GLU A 92 -5.29 -5.44 4.23
C GLU A 92 -4.63 -5.74 2.88
N LEU A 93 -3.51 -5.08 2.57
CA LEU A 93 -2.73 -5.38 1.36
C LEU A 93 -2.19 -6.82 1.38
N LEU A 94 -1.67 -7.29 2.51
CA LEU A 94 -1.20 -8.67 2.68
C LEU A 94 -2.31 -9.69 2.39
N SER A 95 -3.49 -9.46 2.94
CA SER A 95 -4.66 -10.31 2.73
C SER A 95 -5.09 -10.31 1.26
N LEU A 96 -4.98 -9.17 0.58
CA LEU A 96 -5.22 -9.08 -0.86
C LEU A 96 -4.18 -9.90 -1.66
N LEU A 97 -2.89 -9.73 -1.38
CA LEU A 97 -1.82 -10.42 -2.10
C LEU A 97 -1.86 -11.94 -1.88
N ARG A 98 -2.13 -12.38 -0.64
CA ARG A 98 -2.13 -13.79 -0.26
C ARG A 98 -3.40 -14.52 -0.69
N ASP A 99 -4.55 -13.93 -0.38
CA ASP A 99 -5.84 -14.63 -0.45
C ASP A 99 -6.80 -14.03 -1.50
N GLY A 100 -6.41 -12.94 -2.17
CA GLY A 100 -7.30 -12.17 -3.03
C GLY A 100 -8.42 -11.47 -2.25
N ALA A 101 -8.25 -11.29 -0.93
CA ALA A 101 -9.25 -10.69 -0.07
C ALA A 101 -9.31 -9.17 -0.31
N VAL A 102 -10.39 -8.71 -0.95
CA VAL A 102 -10.60 -7.29 -1.23
C VAL A 102 -10.85 -6.53 0.07
N PRO A 103 -10.11 -5.43 0.33
CA PRO A 103 -10.39 -4.57 1.47
C PRO A 103 -11.83 -4.07 1.48
N SER A 104 -12.42 -3.99 2.67
CA SER A 104 -13.77 -3.44 2.80
C SER A 104 -13.81 -2.00 2.27
N GLN A 105 -14.90 -1.65 1.57
CA GLN A 105 -15.12 -0.33 0.96
C GLN A 105 -14.10 0.06 -0.13
N ALA A 106 -13.26 -0.87 -0.60
CA ALA A 106 -12.42 -0.62 -1.76
C ALA A 106 -13.29 -0.39 -3.01
N PHE A 107 -12.87 0.56 -3.83
CA PHE A 107 -13.32 0.67 -5.20
C PHE A 107 -12.72 -0.48 -6.01
N THR A 108 -13.51 -1.10 -6.89
CA THR A 108 -13.04 -2.13 -7.81
C THR A 108 -13.49 -1.86 -9.23
N SER A 109 -12.61 -2.05 -10.20
CA SER A 109 -12.93 -1.87 -11.63
C SER A 109 -12.16 -2.87 -12.48
N TRP A 110 -12.53 -2.97 -13.76
CA TRP A 110 -11.75 -3.65 -14.78
C TRP A 110 -11.09 -2.59 -15.69
N ILE A 111 -9.92 -2.91 -16.25
CA ILE A 111 -9.29 -2.16 -17.34
C ILE A 111 -9.86 -2.60 -18.69
#